data_AF-A0A5A7NSZ3-F1
#
_entry.id   AF-A0A5A7NSZ3-F1
#
_cell.length_a   1.000
_cell.length_b   1.000
_cell.length_c   1.000
_cell.angle_alpha   90.00
_cell.angle_beta   90.00
_cell.angle_gamma   90.00
#
_symmetry.space_group_name_H-M   'P 1'
#
loop_
_entity.id
_entity.type
_entity.pdbx_description
1 polymer ?
#
loop_
_entity_poly.entity_id
_entity_poly.type
_entity_poly.pdbx_seq_one_letter_code
_entity_poly.pdbx_strand_id
1 'polypeptide(L)'
;MELGTAGEWLGGIATLFAVVISLALAWHSNRQAEKDRRAAQEDREQARAERVEFQRQQEEEEASRKRRLAGQVTLVSRVSHEDYGRRRIYEVHNGSEEPIFKISVAELWPAEDGTTKPYKVCRFEVIEARGSRIHEGRLRDLYDRAAPPKIPSGSRLLLFNDGTGTRWIRLESGELREPGPNDIYLFESAWDA
;
A
#
# COMPACT_ATOMS: atom_id res chain seq x y z
N MET A 1 24.66 -54.35 75.62
CA MET A 1 25.39 -54.05 74.37
C MET A 1 24.35 -53.66 73.34
N GLU A 2 24.53 -52.47 72.81
CA GLU A 2 23.53 -51.65 72.13
C GLU A 2 23.41 -52.07 70.67
N LEU A 3 22.21 -52.47 70.27
CA LEU A 3 21.80 -52.64 68.87
C LEU A 3 20.91 -51.46 68.41
N GLY A 4 20.83 -50.38 69.19
CA GLY A 4 20.04 -49.19 68.89
C GLY A 4 20.73 -48.18 67.96
N THR A 5 22.06 -48.18 67.90
CA THR A 5 22.83 -47.10 67.26
C THR A 5 23.09 -47.31 65.78
N ALA A 6 23.27 -48.55 65.29
CA ALA A 6 23.64 -48.79 63.88
C ALA A 6 22.55 -48.39 62.87
N GLY A 7 21.27 -48.59 63.20
CA GLY A 7 20.14 -48.20 62.34
C GLY A 7 19.93 -46.70 62.25
N GLU A 8 20.17 -45.97 63.34
CA GLU A 8 20.05 -44.51 63.40
C GLU A 8 21.18 -43.81 62.62
N TRP A 9 22.41 -44.32 62.70
CA TRP A 9 23.53 -43.83 61.89
C TRP A 9 23.30 -44.04 60.38
N LEU A 10 22.77 -45.21 59.99
CA LEU A 10 22.45 -45.48 58.58
C LEU A 10 21.29 -44.61 58.07
N GLY A 11 20.25 -44.37 58.88
CA GLY A 11 19.13 -43.48 58.55
C GLY A 11 19.56 -42.01 58.40
N GLY A 12 20.42 -41.52 59.30
CA GLY A 12 20.97 -40.16 59.23
C GLY A 12 21.86 -39.95 58.00
N ILE A 13 22.70 -40.94 57.66
CA ILE A 13 23.52 -40.92 56.44
C ILE A 13 22.64 -40.94 55.19
N ALA A 14 21.61 -41.79 55.13
CA ALA A 14 20.69 -41.86 54.00
C ALA A 14 19.94 -40.53 53.78
N THR A 15 19.56 -39.84 54.86
CA THR A 15 18.87 -38.55 54.79
C THR A 15 19.81 -37.43 54.30
N LEU A 16 21.08 -37.43 54.75
CA LEU A 16 22.10 -36.52 54.22
C LEU A 16 22.34 -36.74 52.73
N PHE A 17 22.44 -37.99 52.27
CA PHE A 17 22.55 -38.30 50.84
C PHE A 17 21.32 -37.84 50.06
N ALA A 18 20.11 -38.04 50.60
CA ALA A 18 18.88 -37.59 49.96
C ALA A 18 18.85 -36.05 49.81
N VAL A 19 19.24 -35.30 50.84
CA VAL A 19 19.33 -33.83 50.79
C VAL A 19 20.35 -33.37 49.75
N VAL A 20 21.53 -33.99 49.70
CA VAL A 20 22.57 -33.66 48.71
C VAL A 20 22.09 -33.95 47.29
N ILE A 21 21.44 -35.09 47.05
CA ILE A 21 20.88 -35.45 45.75
C ILE A 21 19.76 -34.49 45.35
N SER A 22 18.86 -34.13 46.27
CA SER A 22 17.80 -33.14 46.04
C SER A 22 18.38 -31.76 45.70
N LEU A 23 19.44 -31.33 46.39
CA LEU A 23 20.12 -30.06 46.08
C LEU A 23 20.77 -30.09 44.70
N ALA A 24 21.42 -31.20 44.34
CA ALA A 24 22.05 -31.38 43.04
C ALA A 24 21.02 -31.37 41.90
N LEU A 25 19.87 -32.04 42.07
CA LEU A 25 18.77 -32.03 41.11
C LEU A 25 18.13 -30.65 41.00
N ALA A 26 17.91 -29.95 42.12
CA ALA A 26 17.38 -28.59 42.13
C ALA A 26 18.33 -27.60 41.41
N TRP A 27 19.64 -27.73 41.63
CA TRP A 27 20.63 -26.90 40.96
C TRP A 27 20.70 -27.18 39.45
N HIS A 28 20.66 -28.46 39.05
CA HIS A 28 20.66 -28.82 37.65
C HIS A 28 19.41 -28.34 36.92
N SER A 29 18.24 -28.48 37.54
CA SER A 29 16.96 -28.00 37.04
C SER A 29 16.95 -26.48 36.88
N ASN A 30 17.46 -25.73 37.86
CA ASN A 30 17.53 -24.27 37.76
C ASN A 30 18.47 -23.80 36.63
N ARG A 31 19.62 -24.47 36.46
CA ARG A 31 20.51 -24.20 35.31
C ARG A 31 19.87 -24.53 33.98
N GLN A 32 19.07 -25.59 33.89
CA GLN A 32 18.36 -25.94 32.67
C GLN A 32 17.26 -24.91 32.36
N ALA A 33 16.49 -24.49 33.36
CA ALA A 33 15.46 -23.46 33.21
C ALA A 33 16.06 -22.10 32.78
N GLU A 34 17.25 -21.74 33.26
CA GLU A 34 17.95 -20.54 32.79
C GLU A 34 18.39 -20.66 31.32
N LYS A 35 18.88 -21.82 30.89
CA LYS A 35 19.24 -22.08 29.49
C LYS A 35 18.02 -22.01 28.58
N ASP A 36 16.92 -22.65 28.98
CA ASP A 36 15.67 -22.67 28.21
C ASP A 36 15.06 -21.26 28.10
N ARG A 37 15.17 -20.44 29.16
CA ARG A 37 14.75 -19.03 29.12
C ARG A 37 15.60 -18.19 28.16
N ARG A 38 16.91 -18.41 28.11
CA ARG A 38 17.81 -17.71 27.17
C ARG A 38 17.53 -18.12 25.73
N ALA A 39 17.42 -19.41 25.45
CA ALA A 39 17.06 -19.92 24.13
C ALA A 39 15.70 -19.36 23.65
N ALA A 40 14.68 -19.36 24.52
CA ALA A 40 13.38 -18.79 24.20
C ALA A 40 13.39 -17.26 24.00
N GLN A 41 14.35 -16.53 24.61
CA GLN A 41 14.54 -15.11 24.35
C GLN A 41 15.22 -14.88 23.00
N GLU A 42 16.27 -15.64 22.69
CA GLU A 42 16.98 -15.59 21.40
C GLU A 42 16.03 -15.92 20.23
N ASP A 43 15.21 -16.97 20.34
CA ASP A 43 14.20 -17.33 19.33
C ASP A 43 13.17 -16.21 19.12
N ARG A 44 12.75 -15.53 20.20
CA ARG A 44 11.81 -14.41 20.11
C ARG A 44 12.42 -13.18 19.44
N GLU A 45 13.70 -12.93 19.68
CA GLU A 45 14.42 -11.83 19.05
C GLU A 45 14.65 -12.11 17.56
N GLN A 46 15.05 -13.33 17.21
CA GLN A 46 15.19 -13.76 15.81
C GLN A 46 13.86 -13.69 15.06
N ALA A 47 12.78 -14.27 15.62
CA ALA A 47 11.47 -14.21 14.99
C ALA A 47 10.93 -12.77 14.84
N ARG A 48 11.33 -11.84 15.73
CA ARG A 48 11.00 -10.42 15.57
C ARG A 48 11.81 -9.78 14.45
N ALA A 49 13.12 -10.04 14.38
CA ALA A 49 13.99 -9.53 13.33
C ALA A 49 13.51 -10.01 11.94
N GLU A 50 13.24 -11.30 11.79
CA GLU A 50 12.72 -11.87 10.54
C GLU A 50 11.39 -11.25 10.12
N ARG A 51 10.47 -11.01 11.07
CA ARG A 51 9.20 -10.34 10.77
C ARG A 51 9.39 -8.90 10.29
N VAL A 52 10.30 -8.16 10.92
CA VAL A 52 10.60 -6.77 10.53
C VAL A 52 11.26 -6.74 9.15
N GLU A 53 12.20 -7.64 8.87
CA GLU A 53 12.83 -7.76 7.56
C GLU A 53 11.82 -8.15 6.48
N PHE A 54 10.93 -9.11 6.77
CA PHE A 54 9.89 -9.53 5.84
C PHE A 54 8.88 -8.41 5.56
N GLN A 55 8.43 -7.68 6.58
CA GLN A 55 7.56 -6.51 6.40
C GLN A 55 8.23 -5.45 5.53
N ARG A 56 9.52 -5.16 5.80
CA ARG A 56 10.27 -4.20 5.01
C ARG A 56 10.42 -4.64 3.55
N GLN A 57 10.69 -5.94 3.30
CA GLN A 57 10.76 -6.48 1.95
C GLN A 57 9.42 -6.34 1.22
N GLN A 58 8.29 -6.62 1.88
CA GLN A 58 6.97 -6.41 1.28
C GLN A 58 6.70 -4.93 0.96
N GLU A 59 7.01 -4.01 1.87
CA GLU A 59 6.84 -2.58 1.63
C GLU A 59 7.72 -2.08 0.46
N GLU A 60 8.96 -2.56 0.36
CA GLU A 60 9.87 -2.23 -0.74
C GLU A 60 9.39 -2.82 -2.07
N GLU A 61 8.88 -4.05 -2.08
CA GLU A 61 8.30 -4.69 -3.27
C GLU A 61 7.04 -3.96 -3.75
N GLU A 62 6.11 -3.65 -2.85
CA GLU A 62 4.90 -2.88 -3.15
C GLU A 62 5.23 -1.48 -3.66
N ALA A 63 6.18 -0.79 -3.02
CA ALA A 63 6.65 0.51 -3.49
C ALA A 63 7.31 0.42 -4.87
N SER A 64 8.07 -0.63 -5.14
CA SER A 64 8.69 -0.86 -6.46
C SER A 64 7.63 -1.14 -7.54
N ARG A 65 6.60 -1.93 -7.21
CA ARG A 65 5.47 -2.23 -8.08
C ARG A 65 4.69 -0.97 -8.39
N LYS A 66 4.41 -0.14 -7.39
CA LYS A 66 3.77 1.17 -7.52
C LYS A 66 4.57 2.12 -8.43
N ARG A 67 5.91 2.17 -8.29
CA ARG A 67 6.78 2.98 -9.16
C ARG A 67 6.76 2.48 -10.61
N ARG A 68 6.75 1.16 -10.83
CA ARG A 68 6.63 0.59 -12.19
C ARG A 68 5.29 0.96 -12.82
N LEU A 69 4.18 0.84 -12.08
CA LEU A 69 2.85 1.24 -12.55
C LEU A 69 2.75 2.75 -12.82
N ALA A 70 3.37 3.60 -11.99
CA ALA A 70 3.43 5.05 -12.18
C ALA A 70 4.17 5.45 -13.47
N GLY A 71 5.17 4.68 -13.90
CA GLY A 71 5.87 4.90 -15.16
C GLY A 71 5.07 4.51 -16.40
N GLN A 72 4.06 3.66 -16.25
CA GLN A 72 3.38 3.03 -17.38
C GLN A 72 2.17 3.83 -17.88
N VAL A 73 1.39 4.48 -17.01
CA VAL A 73 0.12 5.11 -17.45
C VAL A 73 0.20 6.62 -17.52
N THR A 74 0.60 7.20 -18.65
CA THR A 74 0.81 8.65 -18.75
C THR A 74 -0.37 9.35 -19.42
N LEU A 75 -0.86 10.44 -18.83
CA LEU A 75 -1.81 11.35 -19.45
C LEU A 75 -1.06 12.57 -20.01
N VAL A 76 -1.22 12.82 -21.30
CA VAL A 76 -0.79 14.03 -21.97
C VAL A 76 -2.04 14.86 -22.28
N SER A 77 -2.07 16.12 -21.84
CA SER A 77 -3.14 17.06 -22.17
C SER A 77 -2.56 18.21 -22.99
N ARG A 78 -3.14 18.49 -24.16
CA ARG A 78 -2.74 19.61 -25.02
C ARG A 78 -3.94 20.44 -25.43
N VAL A 79 -3.74 21.73 -25.61
CA VAL A 79 -4.77 22.65 -26.12
C VAL A 79 -4.51 22.89 -27.60
N SER A 80 -5.44 22.47 -28.44
CA SER A 80 -5.45 22.82 -29.86
C SER A 80 -6.22 24.14 -30.06
N HIS A 81 -5.67 25.00 -30.89
CA HIS A 81 -6.31 26.24 -31.33
C HIS A 81 -6.75 26.04 -32.77
N GLU A 82 -8.04 26.14 -33.02
CA GLU A 82 -8.63 26.04 -34.35
C GLU A 82 -9.36 27.34 -34.68
N ASP A 83 -9.64 27.55 -35.96
CA ASP A 83 -10.24 28.81 -36.46
C ASP A 83 -11.55 29.16 -35.76
N TYR A 84 -12.28 28.17 -35.25
CA TYR A 84 -13.58 28.31 -34.61
C TYR A 84 -13.55 28.24 -33.07
N GLY A 85 -12.40 28.01 -32.44
CA GLY A 85 -12.35 27.89 -30.98
C GLY A 85 -11.12 27.16 -30.44
N ARG A 86 -11.17 26.86 -29.14
CA ARG A 86 -10.14 26.05 -28.48
C ARG A 86 -10.72 24.71 -28.11
N ARG A 87 -10.02 23.62 -28.43
CA ARG A 87 -10.36 22.28 -27.94
C ARG A 87 -9.20 21.70 -27.16
N ARG A 88 -9.52 20.87 -26.18
CA ARG A 88 -8.52 20.15 -25.39
C ARG A 88 -8.48 18.71 -25.84
N ILE A 89 -7.27 18.23 -26.12
CA ILE A 89 -7.01 16.86 -26.55
C ILE A 89 -6.34 16.15 -25.38
N TYR A 90 -6.89 15.00 -25.02
CA TYR A 90 -6.37 14.10 -24.00
C TYR A 90 -5.83 12.87 -24.68
N GLU A 91 -4.56 12.57 -24.45
CA GLU A 91 -3.93 11.34 -24.90
C GLU A 91 -3.47 10.56 -23.67
N VAL A 92 -3.94 9.33 -23.54
CA VAL A 92 -3.51 8.42 -22.49
C VAL A 92 -2.65 7.35 -23.13
N HIS A 93 -1.43 7.18 -22.63
CA HIS A 93 -0.54 6.10 -23.03
C HIS A 93 -0.52 5.03 -21.95
N ASN A 94 -0.56 3.78 -22.38
CA ASN A 94 -0.28 2.62 -21.58
C ASN A 94 1.08 2.05 -21.99
N GLY A 95 2.11 2.23 -21.17
CA GLY A 95 3.44 1.66 -21.34
C GLY A 95 3.62 0.31 -20.66
N SER A 96 2.56 -0.27 -20.08
CA SER A 96 2.62 -1.60 -19.48
C SER A 96 2.51 -2.70 -20.53
N GLU A 97 2.81 -3.93 -20.12
CA GLU A 97 2.64 -5.14 -20.93
C GLU A 97 1.21 -5.72 -20.85
N GLU A 98 0.35 -5.12 -20.01
CA GLU A 98 -1.02 -5.55 -19.80
C GLU A 98 -2.01 -4.47 -20.29
N PRO A 99 -3.20 -4.85 -20.78
CA PRO A 99 -4.24 -3.87 -21.08
C PRO A 99 -4.73 -3.17 -19.81
N ILE A 100 -5.07 -1.89 -19.93
CA ILE A 100 -5.70 -1.13 -18.84
C ILE A 100 -7.17 -0.95 -19.15
N PHE A 101 -8.00 -1.31 -18.17
CA PHE A 101 -9.44 -1.26 -18.26
C PHE A 101 -9.99 -0.06 -17.48
N LYS A 102 -11.00 0.61 -18.06
CA LYS A 102 -11.77 1.69 -17.44
C LYS A 102 -10.91 2.84 -16.90
N ILE A 103 -10.48 3.69 -17.82
CA ILE A 103 -9.76 4.91 -17.51
C ILE A 103 -10.73 6.09 -17.63
N SER A 104 -10.78 6.94 -16.62
CA SER A 104 -11.52 8.20 -16.65
C SER A 104 -10.55 9.36 -16.44
N VAL A 105 -10.71 10.40 -17.24
CA VAL A 105 -10.07 11.69 -16.98
C VAL A 105 -11.10 12.56 -16.27
N ALA A 106 -10.72 13.09 -15.11
CA ALA A 106 -11.53 14.01 -14.33
C ALA A 106 -10.82 15.36 -14.17
N GLU A 107 -11.60 16.43 -14.21
CA GLU A 107 -11.18 17.78 -13.85
C GLU A 107 -11.83 18.15 -12.52
N LEU A 108 -11.05 18.69 -11.58
CA LEU A 108 -11.55 19.17 -10.31
C LEU A 108 -12.05 20.61 -10.46
N TRP A 109 -13.36 20.82 -10.24
CA TRP A 109 -14.01 22.12 -10.36
C TRP A 109 -14.47 22.63 -9.00
N PRO A 110 -14.31 23.94 -8.70
CA PRO A 110 -14.93 24.52 -7.53
C PRO A 110 -16.46 24.44 -7.65
N ALA A 111 -17.10 23.94 -6.62
CA ALA A 111 -18.54 23.95 -6.46
C ALA A 111 -19.00 25.21 -5.72
N GLU A 112 -20.29 25.53 -5.81
CA GLU A 112 -20.89 26.73 -5.20
C GLU A 112 -20.74 26.76 -3.67
N ASP A 113 -20.63 25.58 -3.04
CA ASP A 113 -20.41 25.39 -1.61
C ASP A 113 -18.93 25.61 -1.18
N GLY A 114 -18.06 26.04 -2.11
CA GLY A 114 -16.62 26.23 -1.88
C GLY A 114 -15.82 24.93 -1.85
N THR A 115 -16.46 23.77 -2.02
CA THR A 115 -15.77 22.47 -2.16
C THR A 115 -15.27 22.29 -3.59
N THR A 116 -14.46 21.26 -3.83
CA THR A 116 -14.02 20.91 -5.18
C THR A 116 -14.68 19.59 -5.59
N LYS A 117 -15.37 19.57 -6.73
CA LYS A 117 -16.07 18.40 -7.26
C LYS A 117 -15.40 17.89 -8.54
N PRO A 118 -15.26 16.57 -8.70
CA PRO A 118 -14.79 15.95 -9.93
C PRO A 118 -15.84 16.14 -11.02
N TYR A 119 -15.39 16.62 -12.17
CA TYR A 119 -16.15 16.61 -13.39
C TYR A 119 -15.51 15.62 -14.35
N LYS A 120 -16.25 14.58 -14.71
CA LYS A 120 -15.82 13.58 -15.69
C LYS A 120 -15.68 14.24 -17.05
N VAL A 121 -14.48 14.20 -17.61
CA VAL A 121 -14.20 14.77 -18.93
C VAL A 121 -14.37 13.73 -20.01
N CYS A 122 -13.71 12.58 -19.85
CA CYS A 122 -13.80 11.48 -20.80
C CYS A 122 -13.52 10.14 -20.14
N ARG A 123 -13.92 9.07 -20.84
CA ARG A 123 -13.69 7.69 -20.44
C ARG A 123 -13.13 6.89 -21.61
N PHE A 124 -12.18 6.02 -21.30
CA PHE A 124 -11.65 5.01 -22.20
C PHE A 124 -11.97 3.63 -21.59
N GLU A 125 -12.58 2.74 -22.37
CA GLU A 125 -12.91 1.40 -21.87
C GLU A 125 -11.67 0.51 -21.79
N VAL A 126 -10.84 0.53 -22.83
CA VAL A 126 -9.63 -0.30 -22.93
C VAL A 126 -8.51 0.48 -23.62
N ILE A 127 -7.33 0.47 -23.00
CA ILE A 127 -6.07 0.84 -23.65
C ILE A 127 -5.20 -0.41 -23.69
N GLU A 128 -4.94 -0.89 -24.91
CA GLU A 128 -4.09 -2.05 -25.16
C GLU A 128 -2.68 -1.86 -24.57
N ALA A 129 -2.01 -2.98 -24.29
CA ALA A 129 -0.61 -2.98 -23.86
C ALA A 129 0.26 -2.17 -24.84
N ARG A 130 1.14 -1.32 -24.31
CA ARG A 130 2.02 -0.42 -25.09
C ARG A 130 1.28 0.52 -26.06
N GLY A 131 -0.04 0.68 -25.91
CA GLY A 131 -0.89 1.47 -26.79
C GLY A 131 -1.16 2.89 -26.27
N SER A 132 -1.82 3.70 -27.10
CA SER A 132 -2.39 4.98 -26.66
C SER A 132 -3.82 5.15 -27.18
N ARG A 133 -4.59 5.98 -26.47
CA ARG A 133 -5.91 6.42 -26.92
C ARG A 133 -6.00 7.93 -26.80
N ILE A 134 -6.63 8.53 -27.81
CA ILE A 134 -6.85 9.97 -27.88
C ILE A 134 -8.35 10.23 -27.75
N HIS A 135 -8.69 11.17 -26.90
CA HIS A 135 -10.02 11.76 -26.81
C HIS A 135 -9.93 13.26 -27.08
N GLU A 136 -10.69 13.70 -28.07
CA GLU A 136 -10.83 15.11 -28.39
C GLU A 136 -12.03 15.66 -27.63
N GLY A 137 -11.77 16.54 -26.67
CA GLY A 137 -12.83 17.23 -25.95
C GLY A 137 -13.63 18.15 -26.89
N ARG A 138 -14.83 18.52 -26.45
CA ARG A 138 -15.70 19.45 -27.18
C ARG A 138 -14.98 20.78 -27.45
N LEU A 139 -15.20 21.33 -28.65
CA LEU A 139 -14.76 22.67 -29.01
C LEU A 139 -15.43 23.69 -28.09
N ARG A 140 -14.64 24.50 -27.38
CA ARG A 140 -15.17 25.61 -26.59
C ARG A 140 -15.40 26.80 -27.50
N ASP A 141 -16.64 27.23 -27.61
CA ASP A 141 -17.03 28.39 -28.41
C ASP A 141 -16.78 29.72 -27.67
N LEU A 142 -17.15 30.83 -28.28
CA LEU A 142 -17.02 32.17 -27.69
C LEU A 142 -17.95 32.38 -26.48
N TYR A 143 -19.06 31.64 -26.37
CA TYR A 143 -20.01 31.70 -25.25
C TYR A 143 -19.52 30.87 -24.06
N ASP A 144 -18.76 29.79 -24.32
CA ASP A 144 -18.02 29.03 -23.31
C ASP A 144 -16.86 29.83 -22.68
N ARG A 145 -16.50 31.01 -23.21
CA ARG A 145 -15.56 31.92 -22.51
C ARG A 145 -16.15 32.56 -21.26
N ALA A 146 -17.48 32.52 -21.09
CA ALA A 146 -18.17 32.87 -19.86
C ALA A 146 -18.28 31.67 -18.88
N ALA A 147 -17.89 30.47 -19.32
CA ALA A 147 -17.77 29.30 -18.44
C ALA A 147 -16.60 29.50 -17.45
N PRO A 148 -16.64 28.83 -16.28
CA PRO A 148 -15.92 29.26 -15.07
C PRO A 148 -14.39 29.31 -15.25
N PRO A 149 -13.67 29.98 -14.34
CA PRO A 149 -12.32 30.50 -14.57
C PRO A 149 -11.36 29.40 -15.01
N LYS A 150 -10.29 29.79 -15.73
CA LYS A 150 -9.14 28.94 -16.11
C LYS A 150 -8.93 27.85 -15.05
N ILE A 151 -9.29 26.62 -15.40
CA ILE A 151 -9.02 25.44 -14.58
C ILE A 151 -7.54 25.45 -14.24
N PRO A 152 -7.14 25.62 -12.97
CA PRO A 152 -5.74 25.75 -12.58
C PRO A 152 -4.95 24.56 -13.11
N SER A 153 -3.76 24.79 -13.67
CA SER A 153 -2.82 23.69 -13.94
C SER A 153 -2.60 22.91 -12.64
N GLY A 154 -2.78 21.58 -12.66
CA GLY A 154 -2.69 20.72 -11.48
C GLY A 154 -4.02 20.18 -10.96
N SER A 155 -5.17 20.64 -11.47
CA SER A 155 -6.50 20.17 -11.04
C SER A 155 -7.05 19.00 -11.87
N ARG A 156 -6.21 18.40 -12.72
CA ARG A 156 -6.55 17.23 -13.54
C ARG A 156 -6.08 15.95 -12.89
N LEU A 157 -6.98 14.97 -12.90
CA LEU A 157 -6.77 13.64 -12.35
C LEU A 157 -7.04 12.61 -13.44
N LEU A 158 -6.14 11.65 -13.58
CA LEU A 158 -6.40 10.41 -14.29
C LEU A 158 -6.79 9.35 -13.26
N LEU A 159 -7.97 8.79 -13.41
CA LEU A 159 -8.52 7.74 -12.57
C LEU A 159 -8.53 6.45 -13.37
N PHE A 160 -7.86 5.41 -12.91
CA PHE A 160 -7.82 4.14 -13.63
C PHE A 160 -7.80 2.95 -12.67
N ASN A 161 -8.13 1.79 -13.21
CA ASN A 161 -7.94 0.51 -12.55
C ASN A 161 -6.71 -0.16 -13.16
N ASP A 162 -5.79 -0.67 -12.33
CA ASP A 162 -4.80 -1.59 -12.86
C ASP A 162 -5.46 -2.92 -13.26
N GLY A 163 -4.82 -3.71 -14.13
CA GLY A 163 -5.36 -5.01 -14.55
C GLY A 163 -5.65 -5.99 -13.40
N THR A 164 -5.24 -5.65 -12.18
CA THR A 164 -5.42 -6.45 -10.95
C THR A 164 -6.56 -5.99 -10.05
N GLY A 165 -7.26 -4.91 -10.40
CA GLY A 165 -8.43 -4.43 -9.65
C GLY A 165 -8.16 -3.25 -8.71
N THR A 166 -6.91 -2.81 -8.57
CA THR A 166 -6.52 -1.68 -7.72
C THR A 166 -6.78 -0.35 -8.43
N ARG A 167 -7.38 0.58 -7.69
CA ARG A 167 -7.70 1.92 -8.20
C ARG A 167 -6.54 2.88 -8.00
N TRP A 168 -6.29 3.71 -9.00
CA TRP A 168 -5.17 4.64 -9.03
C TRP A 168 -5.60 6.03 -9.45
N ILE A 169 -5.01 7.04 -8.79
CA ILE A 169 -5.14 8.45 -9.12
C ILE A 169 -3.78 8.96 -9.56
N ARG A 170 -3.69 9.44 -10.79
CA ARG A 170 -2.50 10.15 -11.28
C ARG A 170 -2.81 11.64 -11.45
N LEU A 171 -2.06 12.48 -10.77
CA LEU A 171 -2.16 13.93 -10.90
C LEU A 171 -1.50 14.40 -12.19
N GLU A 172 -1.86 15.60 -12.67
CA GLU A 172 -1.18 16.27 -13.79
C GLU A 172 0.32 16.49 -13.51
N SER A 173 0.73 16.60 -12.24
CA SER A 173 2.14 16.65 -11.83
C SER A 173 2.91 15.34 -12.10
N GLY A 174 2.22 14.26 -12.45
CA GLY A 174 2.78 12.93 -12.64
C GLY A 174 2.80 12.08 -11.38
N GLU A 175 2.41 12.62 -10.22
CA GLU A 175 2.29 11.86 -8.98
C GLU A 175 1.20 10.78 -9.10
N LEU A 176 1.54 9.55 -8.70
CA LEU A 176 0.61 8.42 -8.63
C LEU A 176 0.34 8.07 -7.17
N ARG A 177 -0.93 8.03 -6.80
CA ARG A 177 -1.38 7.63 -5.46
C ARG A 177 -2.63 6.76 -5.52
N GLU A 178 -2.85 5.99 -4.48
CA GLU A 178 -4.11 5.29 -4.28
C GLU A 178 -5.18 6.28 -3.78
N PRO A 179 -6.47 6.03 -4.06
CA PRO A 179 -7.54 6.79 -3.46
C PRO A 179 -7.55 6.64 -1.93
N GLY A 180 -7.54 7.75 -1.22
CA GLY A 180 -7.87 7.78 0.20
C GLY A 180 -9.39 7.72 0.42
N PRO A 181 -9.84 7.73 1.68
CA PRO A 181 -11.27 7.72 2.02
C PRO A 181 -12.06 8.87 1.36
N ASN A 182 -11.41 10.03 1.21
CA ASN A 182 -11.97 11.23 0.59
C ASN A 182 -11.82 11.24 -0.94
N ASP A 183 -11.40 10.16 -1.57
CA ASP A 183 -11.27 10.10 -3.04
C ASP A 183 -12.22 9.08 -3.66
N ILE A 184 -12.90 8.28 -2.83
CA ILE A 184 -13.80 7.22 -3.28
C ILE A 184 -14.91 7.82 -4.17
N TYR A 185 -15.44 8.97 -3.78
CA TYR A 185 -16.46 9.69 -4.57
C TYR A 185 -15.94 10.12 -5.95
N LEU A 186 -14.62 10.30 -6.14
CA LEU A 186 -14.05 10.63 -7.45
C LEU A 186 -14.27 9.49 -8.43
N PHE A 187 -14.15 8.24 -7.97
CA PHE A 187 -14.36 7.06 -8.80
C PHE A 187 -15.83 6.80 -9.05
N GLU A 188 -16.68 6.92 -8.04
CA GLU A 188 -18.13 6.75 -8.18
C GLU A 188 -18.69 7.77 -9.19
N SER A 189 -18.37 9.04 -9.01
CA SER A 189 -18.81 10.10 -9.93
C SER A 189 -18.21 9.99 -11.35
N ALA A 190 -16.98 9.53 -11.49
CA ALA A 190 -16.31 9.43 -12.80
C ALA A 190 -16.60 8.11 -13.55
N TRP A 191 -17.08 7.06 -12.87
CA TRP A 191 -17.38 5.78 -13.48
C TRP A 191 -18.87 5.50 -13.66
N ASP A 192 -19.74 6.00 -12.78
CA ASP A 192 -21.18 5.70 -12.79
C ASP A 192 -22.03 6.66 -13.64
N ALA A 193 -21.45 7.77 -14.11
CA ALA A 193 -22.06 8.71 -15.07
C ALA A 193 -21.72 8.35 -16.53
#